data_AF-A0A9C7UIY7-F1
#
_entry.id   AF-A0A9C7UIY7-F1
#
_cell.length_a   1.000
_cell.length_b   1.000
_cell.length_c   1.000
_cell.angle_alpha   90.00
_cell.angle_beta   90.00
_cell.angle_gamma   90.00
#
_symmetry.space_group_name_H-M   'P 1'
#
loop_
_entity.id
_entity.type
_entity.pdbx_description
1 polymer ?
#
loop_
_entity_poly.entity_id
_entity_poly.type
_entity_poly.pdbx_seq_one_letter_code
_entity_poly.pdbx_strand_id
1 'polypeptide(L)'
;MVPETGLSTASPVLAATMAEDSEKYHDLKVLEVDQCRLSDLAEFYAGRSVHWMKIDVEGFEQQVLEGWDPTILRPWVLVVEATVPNSDQSNHECWESIVLDAGYQCVYKDGLNRFYLAAEHTQLANAFEYPPNVFDDIRLRPHSAMLQDLAAEHMRDIHKRVANYQRQVLALQHFQARYEAVIQSASWRFTAPLRLIVDWALRILTFKDRWLEIKGWKARIRALRHLRALIRSSKPSSAKTLNELELSPDGRVWLKSWKRLASGAQIATNAHCH
;
A
#
# COMPACT_ATOMS: atom_id res chain seq x y z
N MET A 1 35.00 5.16 -7.99
CA MET A 1 33.54 5.15 -7.69
C MET A 1 32.78 5.03 -9.00
N VAL A 2 31.72 4.21 -9.00
CA VAL A 2 30.78 4.06 -10.12
C VAL A 2 29.57 4.97 -9.83
N PRO A 3 29.28 5.96 -10.69
CA PRO A 3 28.15 6.88 -10.47
C PRO A 3 26.81 6.14 -10.38
N GLU A 4 25.90 6.67 -9.55
CA GLU A 4 24.49 6.23 -9.44
C GLU A 4 24.24 4.79 -8.96
N THR A 5 25.28 3.98 -8.76
CA THR A 5 25.16 2.60 -8.25
C THR A 5 25.46 2.50 -6.75
N GLY A 6 26.12 3.50 -6.18
CA GLY A 6 26.63 3.46 -4.81
C GLY A 6 27.93 2.65 -4.64
N LEU A 7 28.44 2.01 -5.70
CA LEU A 7 29.64 1.18 -5.67
C LEU A 7 30.92 2.03 -5.67
N SER A 8 31.78 1.81 -4.68
CA SER A 8 33.08 2.48 -4.58
C SER A 8 34.09 1.64 -3.84
N THR A 9 35.35 1.67 -4.28
CA THR A 9 36.44 0.95 -3.62
C THR A 9 37.66 1.84 -3.43
N ALA A 10 38.40 1.59 -2.35
CA ALA A 10 39.73 2.15 -2.09
C ALA A 10 40.86 1.19 -2.53
N SER A 11 40.53 -0.05 -2.92
CA SER A 11 41.50 -1.05 -3.37
C SER A 11 42.03 -0.69 -4.77
N PRO A 12 43.35 -0.42 -4.93
CA PRO A 12 43.92 -0.09 -6.24
C PRO A 12 43.80 -1.23 -7.24
N VAL A 13 43.88 -2.47 -6.77
CA VAL A 13 43.76 -3.67 -7.60
C VAL A 13 42.34 -3.78 -8.16
N LEU A 14 41.33 -3.66 -7.29
CA LEU A 14 39.94 -3.72 -7.72
C LEU A 14 39.60 -2.53 -8.64
N ALA A 15 40.07 -1.32 -8.31
CA ALA A 15 39.86 -0.14 -9.15
C ALA A 15 40.46 -0.34 -10.56
N ALA A 16 41.62 -0.98 -10.69
CA ALA A 16 42.21 -1.33 -11.98
C ALA A 16 41.36 -2.35 -12.73
N THR A 17 40.92 -3.43 -12.07
CA THR A 17 40.02 -4.42 -12.68
C THR A 17 38.69 -3.80 -13.14
N MET A 18 38.13 -2.87 -12.37
CA MET A 18 36.93 -2.14 -12.77
C MET A 18 37.17 -1.25 -13.99
N ALA A 19 38.35 -0.65 -14.11
CA ALA A 19 38.71 0.17 -15.26
C ALA A 19 38.93 -0.65 -16.55
N GLU A 20 39.37 -1.91 -16.41
CA GLU A 20 39.51 -2.85 -17.53
C GLU A 20 38.15 -3.36 -18.02
N ASP A 21 37.20 -3.62 -17.12
CA ASP A 21 35.85 -4.10 -17.45
C ASP A 21 34.89 -2.94 -17.82
N SER A 22 35.21 -2.30 -18.94
CA SER A 22 34.45 -1.16 -19.47
C SER A 22 33.06 -1.52 -20.01
N GLU A 23 32.69 -2.80 -20.13
CA GLU A 23 31.32 -3.22 -20.47
C GLU A 23 30.40 -3.20 -19.24
N LYS A 24 30.97 -3.45 -18.06
CA LYS A 24 30.24 -3.50 -16.81
C LYS A 24 30.27 -2.18 -16.05
N TYR A 25 31.42 -1.50 -16.06
CA TYR A 25 31.62 -0.26 -15.34
C TYR A 25 31.89 0.89 -16.32
N HIS A 26 31.02 1.90 -16.26
CA HIS A 26 31.12 3.09 -17.08
C HIS A 26 31.27 4.33 -16.20
N ASP A 27 31.81 5.40 -16.78
CA ASP A 27 31.91 6.73 -16.15
C ASP A 27 32.60 6.73 -14.77
N LEU A 28 33.62 5.88 -14.59
CA LEU A 28 34.37 5.78 -13.35
C LEU A 28 34.95 7.14 -12.93
N LYS A 29 34.73 7.48 -11.65
CA LYS A 29 35.26 8.70 -11.04
C LYS A 29 36.28 8.37 -9.97
N VAL A 30 37.43 9.04 -10.03
CA VAL A 30 38.42 9.08 -8.95
C VAL A 30 38.06 10.22 -8.02
N LEU A 31 37.98 9.92 -6.73
CA LEU A 31 37.72 10.90 -5.68
C LEU A 31 38.85 10.79 -4.65
N GLU A 32 39.37 11.94 -4.24
CA GLU A 32 40.24 12.01 -3.08
C GLU A 32 39.37 12.18 -1.83
N VAL A 33 39.59 11.33 -0.84
CA VAL A 33 38.86 11.31 0.43
C VAL A 33 39.83 11.12 1.58
N ASP A 34 39.59 11.82 2.68
CA ASP A 34 40.35 11.62 3.91
C ASP A 34 40.02 10.25 4.51
N GLN A 35 41.06 9.54 4.97
CA GLN A 35 40.95 8.22 5.59
C GLN A 35 41.53 8.27 7.01
N CYS A 36 40.91 7.52 7.91
CA CYS A 36 41.41 7.30 9.26
C CYS A 36 41.29 5.83 9.63
N ARG A 37 42.04 5.38 10.63
CA ARG A 37 41.93 4.03 11.17
C ARG A 37 40.73 3.93 12.09
N LEU A 38 40.16 2.74 12.24
CA LEU A 38 39.11 2.51 13.23
C LEU A 38 39.59 2.84 14.65
N SER A 39 40.87 2.61 14.95
CA SER A 39 41.50 3.01 16.22
C SER A 39 41.48 4.52 16.46
N ASP A 40 41.51 5.35 15.41
CA ASP A 40 41.52 6.82 15.55
C ASP A 40 40.17 7.35 16.03
N LEU A 41 39.11 6.54 15.89
CA LEU A 41 37.77 6.87 16.36
C LEU A 41 37.53 6.47 17.82
N ALA A 42 38.58 6.10 18.57
CA ALA A 42 38.52 5.68 19.97
C ALA A 42 37.66 6.59 20.85
N GLU A 43 37.89 7.90 20.75
CA GLU A 43 37.22 8.90 21.58
C GLU A 43 35.70 8.94 21.36
N PHE A 44 35.22 8.62 20.16
CA PHE A 44 33.79 8.61 19.84
C PHE A 44 33.04 7.46 20.53
N TYR A 45 33.73 6.36 20.81
CA TYR A 45 33.14 5.13 21.34
C TYR A 45 33.61 4.78 22.75
N ALA A 46 34.56 5.53 23.32
CA ALA A 46 35.07 5.32 24.67
C ALA A 46 33.94 5.21 25.71
N GLY A 47 33.91 4.09 26.43
CA GLY A 47 32.93 3.81 27.48
C GLY A 47 31.51 3.49 26.98
N ARG A 48 31.29 3.36 25.67
CA ARG A 48 29.99 2.98 25.08
C ARG A 48 29.98 1.51 24.68
N SER A 49 28.87 0.83 24.94
CA SER A 49 28.63 -0.50 24.40
C SER A 49 28.21 -0.40 22.94
N VAL A 50 29.01 -0.97 22.04
CA VAL A 50 28.68 -1.13 20.64
C VAL A 50 28.09 -2.54 20.46
N HIS A 51 26.84 -2.63 20.01
CA HIS A 51 26.18 -3.92 19.87
C HIS A 51 26.57 -4.63 18.57
N TRP A 52 26.80 -3.87 17.49
CA TRP A 52 27.22 -4.45 16.23
C TRP A 52 28.06 -3.47 15.41
N MET A 53 28.92 -4.01 14.55
CA MET A 53 29.70 -3.28 13.55
C MET A 53 29.63 -4.04 12.23
N LYS A 54 29.37 -3.35 11.12
CA LYS A 54 29.45 -3.92 9.77
C LYS A 54 30.62 -3.31 9.02
N ILE A 55 31.40 -4.16 8.34
CA ILE A 55 32.48 -3.79 7.43
C ILE A 55 32.11 -4.30 6.04
N ASP A 56 31.97 -3.35 5.12
CA ASP A 56 31.56 -3.53 3.73
C ASP A 56 32.19 -2.36 2.97
N VAL A 57 33.40 -2.61 2.47
CA VAL A 57 34.32 -1.59 1.92
C VAL A 57 34.89 -2.02 0.57
N GLU A 58 34.20 -2.96 -0.09
CA GLU A 58 34.43 -3.38 -1.47
C GLU A 58 35.89 -3.78 -1.71
N GLY A 59 36.39 -4.76 -0.96
CA GLY A 59 37.73 -5.34 -1.14
C GLY A 59 38.84 -4.67 -0.33
N PHE A 60 38.49 -3.86 0.68
CA PHE A 60 39.42 -3.19 1.59
C PHE A 60 39.27 -3.68 3.06
N GLU A 61 38.61 -4.82 3.27
CA GLU A 61 38.21 -5.32 4.58
C GLU A 61 39.42 -5.62 5.47
N GLN A 62 40.47 -6.21 4.89
CA GLN A 62 41.72 -6.52 5.61
C GLN A 62 42.36 -5.26 6.19
N GLN A 63 42.49 -4.20 5.38
CA GLN A 63 43.13 -2.95 5.79
C GLN A 63 42.31 -2.23 6.87
N VAL A 64 40.98 -2.31 6.81
CA VAL A 64 40.10 -1.80 7.87
C VAL A 64 40.34 -2.56 9.19
N LEU A 65 40.42 -3.89 9.13
CA LEU A 65 40.65 -4.75 10.30
C LEU A 65 42.06 -4.60 10.88
N GLU A 66 43.08 -4.37 10.06
CA GLU A 66 44.44 -4.05 10.52
C GLU A 66 44.51 -2.71 11.26
N GLY A 67 43.61 -1.77 10.94
CA GLY A 67 43.46 -0.49 11.63
C GLY A 67 42.55 -0.52 12.85
N TRP A 68 42.05 -1.69 13.26
CA TRP A 68 41.11 -1.84 14.36
C TRP A 68 41.80 -2.32 15.65
N ASP A 69 41.43 -1.72 16.77
CA ASP A 69 41.84 -2.14 18.10
C ASP A 69 40.62 -2.68 18.88
N PRO A 70 40.55 -4.01 19.14
CA PRO A 70 39.43 -4.62 19.83
C PRO A 70 39.37 -4.24 21.32
N THR A 71 40.43 -3.68 21.90
CA THR A 71 40.44 -3.18 23.28
C THR A 71 39.75 -1.82 23.41
N ILE A 72 39.69 -1.07 22.31
CA ILE A 72 39.05 0.25 22.23
C ILE A 72 37.62 0.12 21.70
N LEU A 73 37.44 -0.56 20.56
CA LEU A 73 36.16 -0.75 19.89
C LEU A 73 35.80 -2.23 19.91
N ARG A 74 34.95 -2.64 20.84
CA ARG A 74 34.56 -4.04 21.06
C ARG A 74 33.07 -4.27 20.75
N PRO A 75 32.66 -4.35 19.47
CA PRO A 75 31.27 -4.65 19.12
C PRO A 75 30.89 -6.07 19.56
N TRP A 76 29.66 -6.29 20.03
CA TRP A 76 29.21 -7.65 20.39
C TRP A 76 29.17 -8.55 19.15
N VAL A 77 28.64 -8.03 18.04
CA VAL A 77 28.56 -8.70 16.74
C VAL A 77 29.38 -7.95 15.70
N LEU A 78 30.29 -8.64 15.03
CA LEU A 78 31.02 -8.13 13.89
C LEU A 78 30.51 -8.80 12.61
N VAL A 79 30.11 -8.01 11.63
CA VAL A 79 29.62 -8.47 10.33
C VAL A 79 30.61 -7.99 9.28
N VAL A 80 31.21 -8.92 8.53
CA VAL A 80 32.19 -8.57 7.49
C VAL A 80 31.72 -9.18 6.18
N GLU A 81 31.60 -8.36 5.14
CA GLU A 81 31.41 -8.86 3.79
C GLU A 81 32.61 -9.71 3.40
N ALA A 82 32.34 -10.91 2.89
CA ALA A 82 33.34 -11.96 2.78
C ALA A 82 33.41 -12.53 1.36
N THR A 83 32.97 -11.79 0.36
CA THR A 83 32.96 -12.19 -1.05
C THR A 83 33.80 -11.26 -1.90
N VAL A 84 34.35 -11.79 -2.98
CA VAL A 84 34.90 -10.97 -4.06
C VAL A 84 33.74 -10.20 -4.69
N PRO A 85 33.89 -8.88 -4.98
CA PRO A 85 32.81 -8.07 -5.52
C PRO A 85 32.18 -8.69 -6.77
N ASN A 86 30.85 -8.82 -6.76
CA ASN A 86 30.06 -9.46 -7.81
C ASN A 86 30.37 -10.95 -8.06
N SER A 87 30.87 -11.67 -7.06
CA SER A 87 31.11 -13.11 -7.11
C SER A 87 30.62 -13.76 -5.81
N ASP A 88 30.32 -15.05 -5.86
CA ASP A 88 30.08 -15.90 -4.68
C ASP A 88 31.38 -16.46 -4.09
N GLN A 89 32.54 -16.16 -4.69
CA GLN A 89 33.84 -16.57 -4.18
C GLN A 89 34.16 -15.83 -2.90
N SER A 90 34.47 -16.57 -1.84
CA SER A 90 34.80 -15.95 -0.56
C SER A 90 36.25 -15.44 -0.50
N ASN A 91 36.48 -14.28 0.14
CA ASN A 91 37.79 -13.67 0.35
C ASN A 91 38.25 -13.65 1.82
N HIS A 92 37.50 -14.27 2.74
CA HIS A 92 37.73 -14.15 4.18
C HIS A 92 39.10 -14.61 4.69
N GLU A 93 39.77 -15.50 3.96
CA GLU A 93 41.06 -16.07 4.37
C GLU A 93 42.16 -15.02 4.58
N CYS A 94 42.07 -13.86 3.91
CA CYS A 94 43.07 -12.80 4.07
C CYS A 94 42.93 -11.98 5.37
N TRP A 95 41.80 -12.08 6.07
CA TRP A 95 41.53 -11.25 7.25
C TRP A 95 40.91 -11.99 8.44
N GLU A 96 40.36 -13.20 8.27
CA GLU A 96 39.62 -13.90 9.34
C GLU A 96 40.48 -14.15 10.58
N SER A 97 41.79 -14.40 10.41
CA SER A 97 42.72 -14.56 11.54
C SER A 97 42.73 -13.35 12.48
N ILE A 98 42.69 -12.12 11.94
CA ILE A 98 42.65 -10.87 12.74
C ILE A 98 41.43 -10.87 13.67
N VAL A 99 40.28 -11.30 13.15
CA VAL A 99 39.02 -11.35 13.90
C VAL A 99 39.03 -12.46 14.94
N LEU A 100 39.52 -13.66 14.58
CA LEU A 100 39.60 -14.79 15.51
C LEU A 100 40.60 -14.52 16.65
N ASP A 101 41.76 -13.95 16.34
CA ASP A 101 42.79 -13.59 17.32
C ASP A 101 42.30 -12.48 18.27
N ALA A 102 41.38 -11.62 17.82
CA ALA A 102 40.67 -10.64 18.63
C ALA A 102 39.58 -11.24 19.56
N GLY A 103 39.47 -12.57 19.65
CA GLY A 103 38.54 -13.25 20.56
C GLY A 103 37.10 -13.21 20.07
N TYR A 104 36.90 -13.32 18.76
CA TYR A 104 35.59 -13.55 18.15
C TYR A 104 35.47 -14.98 17.64
N GLN A 105 34.23 -15.47 17.57
CA GLN A 105 33.89 -16.74 16.95
C GLN A 105 32.93 -16.52 15.78
N CYS A 106 33.17 -17.17 14.64
CA CYS A 106 32.22 -17.18 13.53
C CYS A 106 30.95 -17.95 13.93
N VAL A 107 29.79 -17.30 13.87
CA VAL A 107 28.49 -17.87 14.30
C VAL A 107 27.50 -18.06 13.15
N TYR A 108 27.62 -17.30 12.06
CA TYR A 108 26.70 -17.39 10.93
C TYR A 108 27.32 -16.90 9.62
N LYS A 109 26.81 -17.40 8.49
CA LYS A 109 27.22 -17.05 7.14
C LYS A 109 25.97 -17.03 6.25
N ASP A 110 25.67 -15.91 5.62
CA ASP A 110 24.47 -15.76 4.77
C ASP A 110 24.76 -15.95 3.27
N GLY A 111 26.02 -16.22 2.90
CA GLY A 111 26.50 -16.34 1.53
C GLY A 111 27.19 -15.07 0.98
N LEU A 112 27.02 -13.93 1.66
CA LEU A 112 27.65 -12.64 1.35
C LEU A 112 28.50 -12.16 2.54
N ASN A 113 27.90 -12.14 3.71
CA ASN A 113 28.47 -11.71 4.98
C ASN A 113 28.82 -12.90 5.87
N ARG A 114 29.87 -12.72 6.67
CA ARG A 114 30.19 -13.57 7.82
C ARG A 114 29.95 -12.81 9.11
N PHE A 115 29.32 -13.48 10.06
CA PHE A 115 28.94 -12.94 11.34
C PHE A 115 29.81 -13.57 12.42
N TYR A 116 30.38 -12.71 13.25
CA TYR A 116 31.26 -13.08 14.33
C TYR A 116 30.73 -12.53 15.65
N LEU A 117 30.80 -13.34 16.70
CA LEU A 117 30.32 -13.00 18.02
C LEU A 117 31.50 -12.90 18.98
N ALA A 118 31.56 -11.81 19.75
CA ALA A 118 32.57 -11.63 20.77
C ALA A 118 32.42 -12.70 21.87
N ALA A 119 33.53 -13.25 22.37
CA ALA A 119 33.54 -14.36 23.31
C ALA A 119 32.72 -14.11 24.60
N GLU A 120 32.58 -12.84 25.00
CA GLU A 120 31.84 -12.41 26.19
C GLU A 120 30.31 -12.44 25.99
N HIS A 121 29.85 -12.62 24.74
CA HIS A 121 28.44 -12.57 24.34
C HIS A 121 27.91 -13.89 23.76
N THR A 122 28.57 -15.01 24.03
CA THR A 122 28.22 -16.36 23.54
C THR A 122 26.78 -16.79 23.85
N GLN A 123 26.13 -16.23 24.86
CA GLN A 123 24.70 -16.42 25.13
C GLN A 123 23.78 -16.03 23.95
N LEU A 124 24.25 -15.20 23.01
CA LEU A 124 23.51 -14.79 21.82
C LEU A 124 23.65 -15.78 20.65
N ALA A 125 24.52 -16.80 20.74
CA ALA A 125 24.81 -17.69 19.62
C ALA A 125 23.57 -18.40 19.05
N ASN A 126 22.59 -18.75 19.90
CA ASN A 126 21.35 -19.41 19.46
C ASN A 126 20.50 -18.52 18.54
N ALA A 127 20.64 -17.18 18.60
CA ALA A 127 19.93 -16.28 17.70
C ALA A 127 20.43 -16.36 16.24
N PHE A 128 21.57 -17.02 16.02
CA PHE A 128 22.22 -17.17 14.73
C PHE A 128 22.06 -18.59 14.14
N GLU A 129 21.29 -19.47 14.79
CA GLU A 129 21.08 -20.85 14.37
C GLU A 129 20.32 -20.95 13.04
N TYR A 130 19.39 -20.02 12.80
CA TYR A 130 18.57 -19.98 11.61
C TYR A 130 18.68 -18.62 10.91
N PRO A 131 18.56 -18.57 9.57
CA PRO A 131 18.30 -17.30 8.90
C PRO A 131 17.03 -16.63 9.45
N PRO A 132 16.89 -15.30 9.25
CA PRO A 132 15.61 -14.64 9.43
C PRO A 132 14.50 -15.41 8.71
N ASN A 133 13.45 -15.75 9.45
CA ASN A 133 12.39 -16.66 9.02
C ASN A 133 10.99 -16.10 9.38
N VAL A 134 9.96 -16.93 9.17
CA VAL A 134 8.55 -16.55 9.33
C VAL A 134 8.17 -16.11 10.75
N PHE A 135 9.00 -16.43 11.76
CA PHE A 135 8.77 -16.07 13.14
C PHE A 135 9.36 -14.69 13.53
N ASP A 136 10.06 -14.01 12.63
CA ASP A 136 10.84 -12.79 12.92
C ASP A 136 10.15 -11.46 12.53
N ASP A 137 8.86 -11.45 12.20
CA ASP A 137 8.10 -10.27 11.70
C ASP A 137 8.86 -9.47 10.62
N ILE A 138 9.45 -10.17 9.64
CA ILE A 138 10.23 -9.53 8.58
C ILE A 138 9.31 -8.67 7.70
N ARG A 139 9.61 -7.37 7.62
CA ARG A 139 8.89 -6.43 6.76
C ARG A 139 9.76 -5.96 5.62
N LEU A 140 9.46 -6.48 4.43
CA LEU A 140 10.08 -6.01 3.19
C LEU A 140 9.52 -4.64 2.81
N ARG A 141 10.41 -3.73 2.40
CA ARG A 141 10.02 -2.41 1.90
C ARG A 141 9.47 -2.53 0.47
N PRO A 142 8.54 -1.65 0.05
CA PRO A 142 7.94 -1.72 -1.30
C PRO A 142 8.92 -1.68 -2.47
N HIS A 143 10.13 -1.14 -2.26
CA HIS A 143 11.18 -1.06 -3.27
C HIS A 143 12.30 -2.08 -3.06
N SER A 144 12.09 -3.09 -2.21
CA SER A 144 13.03 -4.20 -2.07
C SER A 144 13.14 -4.94 -3.41
N ALA A 145 14.38 -5.26 -3.82
CA ALA A 145 14.65 -6.05 -5.02
C ALA A 145 13.83 -7.35 -5.06
N MET A 146 13.69 -8.02 -3.91
CA MET A 146 12.93 -9.27 -3.78
C MET A 146 11.42 -9.12 -4.06
N LEU A 147 10.89 -7.91 -4.01
CA LEU A 147 9.47 -7.62 -4.27
C LEU A 147 9.22 -6.91 -5.60
N GLN A 148 10.25 -6.62 -6.39
CA GLN A 148 10.10 -5.80 -7.60
C GLN A 148 9.11 -6.41 -8.60
N ASP A 149 9.18 -7.72 -8.84
CA ASP A 149 8.28 -8.41 -9.77
C ASP A 149 6.84 -8.42 -9.27
N LEU A 150 6.63 -8.72 -7.98
CA LEU A 150 5.31 -8.71 -7.37
C LEU A 150 4.70 -7.30 -7.35
N ALA A 151 5.50 -6.29 -7.02
CA ALA A 151 5.09 -4.89 -7.05
C ALA A 151 4.74 -4.45 -8.47
N ALA A 152 5.53 -4.85 -9.47
CA ALA A 152 5.26 -4.57 -10.87
C ALA A 152 3.98 -5.24 -11.36
N GLU A 153 3.71 -6.48 -10.95
CA GLU A 153 2.45 -7.18 -11.25
C GLU A 153 1.25 -6.47 -10.63
N HIS A 154 1.33 -6.16 -9.33
CA HIS A 154 0.28 -5.45 -8.63
C HIS A 154 -0.01 -4.08 -9.26
N MET A 155 1.05 -3.37 -9.66
CA MET A 155 0.94 -2.08 -10.34
C MET A 155 0.24 -2.21 -11.70
N ARG A 156 0.56 -3.25 -12.49
CA ARG A 156 -0.15 -3.53 -13.76
C ARG A 156 -1.64 -3.76 -13.53
N ASP A 157 -2.00 -4.47 -12.48
CA ASP A 157 -3.40 -4.76 -12.16
C ASP A 157 -4.16 -3.54 -11.65
N ILE A 158 -3.53 -2.68 -10.85
CA ILE A 158 -4.10 -1.38 -10.49
C ILE A 158 -4.36 -0.56 -11.75
N HIS A 159 -3.40 -0.46 -12.67
CA HIS A 159 -3.57 0.29 -13.91
C HIS A 159 -4.73 -0.24 -14.76
N LYS A 160 -4.89 -1.56 -14.89
CA LYS A 160 -6.04 -2.16 -15.59
C LYS A 160 -7.36 -1.78 -14.93
N ARG A 161 -7.44 -1.84 -13.60
CA ARG A 161 -8.66 -1.46 -12.85
C ARG A 161 -8.99 0.01 -13.02
N VAL A 162 -7.98 0.89 -12.91
CA VAL A 162 -8.14 2.33 -13.13
C VAL A 162 -8.63 2.62 -14.55
N ALA A 163 -8.04 2.00 -15.57
CA ALA A 163 -8.48 2.15 -16.96
C ALA A 163 -9.92 1.67 -17.17
N ASN A 164 -10.33 0.58 -16.51
CA ASN A 164 -11.71 0.11 -16.55
C ASN A 164 -12.68 1.12 -15.92
N TYR A 165 -12.34 1.66 -14.74
CA TYR A 165 -13.17 2.67 -14.09
C TYR A 165 -13.26 3.95 -14.91
N GLN A 166 -12.16 4.42 -15.50
CA GLN A 166 -12.16 5.57 -16.40
C GLN A 166 -13.11 5.36 -17.59
N ARG A 167 -13.10 4.17 -18.21
CA ARG A 167 -14.03 3.82 -19.30
C ARG A 167 -15.50 3.85 -18.84
N GLN A 168 -15.79 3.33 -17.65
CA GLN A 168 -17.15 3.38 -17.08
C GLN A 168 -17.61 4.81 -16.81
N VAL A 169 -16.75 5.64 -16.22
CA VAL A 169 -17.04 7.05 -15.96
C VAL A 169 -17.31 7.81 -17.26
N LEU A 170 -16.48 7.61 -18.30
CA LEU A 170 -16.69 8.21 -19.62
C LEU A 170 -18.01 7.75 -20.25
N ALA A 171 -18.33 6.45 -20.17
CA ALA A 171 -19.59 5.92 -20.68
C ALA A 171 -20.80 6.56 -19.99
N LEU A 172 -20.73 6.74 -18.66
CA LEU A 172 -21.77 7.42 -17.88
C LEU A 172 -21.92 8.89 -18.28
N GLN A 173 -20.81 9.60 -18.48
CA GLN A 173 -20.83 10.99 -18.95
C GLN A 173 -21.45 11.11 -20.35
N HIS A 174 -21.10 10.21 -21.27
CA HIS A 174 -21.73 10.17 -22.60
C HIS A 174 -23.22 9.87 -22.52
N PHE A 175 -23.64 8.96 -21.64
CA PHE A 175 -25.05 8.66 -21.42
C PHE A 175 -25.80 9.88 -20.86
N GLN A 176 -25.22 10.58 -19.87
CA GLN A 176 -25.79 11.81 -19.31
C GLN A 176 -25.94 12.89 -20.39
N ALA A 177 -24.90 13.14 -21.20
CA ALA A 177 -24.96 14.12 -22.28
C ALA A 177 -26.04 13.77 -23.33
N ARG A 178 -26.18 12.49 -23.68
CA ARG A 178 -27.26 12.01 -24.57
C ARG A 178 -28.63 12.22 -23.95
N TYR A 179 -28.79 11.88 -22.68
CA TYR A 179 -30.03 12.06 -21.95
C TYR A 179 -30.45 13.54 -21.88
N GLU A 180 -29.52 14.44 -21.57
CA GLU A 180 -29.75 15.88 -21.57
C GLU A 180 -30.12 16.40 -22.96
N ALA A 181 -29.41 15.96 -24.01
CA ALA A 181 -29.73 16.32 -25.39
C ALA A 181 -31.14 15.89 -25.79
N VAL A 182 -31.56 14.68 -25.39
CA VAL A 182 -32.93 14.21 -25.62
C VAL A 182 -33.95 15.07 -24.88
N ILE A 183 -33.72 15.40 -23.60
CA ILE A 183 -34.65 16.23 -22.82
C ILE A 183 -34.76 17.66 -23.36
N GLN A 184 -33.66 18.23 -23.85
CA GLN A 184 -33.63 19.58 -24.42
C GLN A 184 -34.15 19.63 -25.86
N SER A 185 -34.36 18.48 -26.51
CA SER A 185 -34.82 18.42 -27.89
C SER A 185 -36.26 18.94 -28.07
N ALA A 186 -36.53 19.50 -29.26
CA ALA A 186 -37.87 19.97 -29.63
C ALA A 186 -38.93 18.86 -29.63
N SER A 187 -38.55 17.63 -30.00
CA SER A 187 -39.46 16.47 -30.00
C SER A 187 -39.87 16.05 -28.58
N TRP A 188 -38.98 16.14 -27.60
CA TRP A 188 -39.31 15.91 -26.19
C TRP A 188 -40.30 16.96 -25.68
N ARG A 189 -40.08 18.25 -26.01
CA ARG A 189 -41.01 19.33 -25.65
C ARG A 189 -42.37 19.15 -26.32
N PHE A 190 -42.40 18.76 -27.59
CA PHE A 190 -43.62 18.57 -28.37
C PHE A 190 -44.49 17.42 -27.83
N THR A 191 -43.88 16.35 -27.32
CA THR A 191 -44.58 15.19 -26.74
C THR A 191 -44.96 15.37 -25.26
N ALA A 192 -44.60 16.48 -24.62
CA ALA A 192 -44.94 16.78 -23.22
C ALA A 192 -46.45 16.66 -22.89
N PRO A 193 -47.40 17.21 -23.68
CA PRO A 193 -48.84 17.06 -23.39
C PRO A 193 -49.31 15.61 -23.46
N LEU A 194 -48.84 14.83 -24.45
CA LEU A 194 -49.13 13.40 -24.56
C LEU A 194 -48.64 12.63 -23.33
N ARG A 195 -47.43 12.92 -22.85
CA ARG A 195 -46.87 12.27 -21.66
C ARG A 195 -47.67 12.57 -20.39
N LEU A 196 -48.18 13.80 -20.23
CA LEU A 196 -49.08 14.13 -19.12
C LEU A 196 -50.40 13.37 -19.17
N ILE A 197 -50.97 13.19 -20.37
CA ILE A 197 -52.21 12.43 -20.55
C ILE A 197 -51.98 10.94 -20.20
N VAL A 198 -50.87 10.36 -20.65
CA VAL A 198 -50.48 8.97 -20.33
C VAL A 198 -50.25 8.81 -18.82
N ASP A 199 -49.53 9.73 -18.18
CA ASP A 199 -49.26 9.68 -16.73
C ASP A 199 -50.57 9.79 -15.92
N TRP A 200 -51.48 10.65 -16.37
CA TRP A 200 -52.82 10.79 -15.78
C TRP A 200 -53.65 9.53 -15.95
N ALA A 201 -53.65 8.91 -17.14
CA ALA A 201 -54.35 7.66 -17.41
C ALA A 201 -53.80 6.50 -16.56
N LEU A 202 -52.47 6.36 -16.45
CA LEU A 202 -51.83 5.34 -15.61
C LEU A 202 -52.16 5.53 -14.12
N ARG A 203 -52.19 6.77 -13.61
CA ARG A 203 -52.62 7.07 -12.24
C ARG A 203 -54.07 6.71 -11.98
N ILE A 204 -54.95 6.89 -12.97
CA ILE A 204 -56.36 6.50 -12.86
C ILE A 204 -56.52 4.98 -12.92
N LEU A 205 -55.77 4.29 -13.77
CA LEU A 205 -55.82 2.83 -13.87
C LEU A 205 -55.31 2.16 -12.58
N THR A 206 -54.15 2.58 -12.09
CA THR A 206 -53.61 2.10 -10.79
C THR A 206 -54.53 2.44 -9.61
N PHE A 207 -55.23 3.58 -9.66
CA PHE A 207 -56.25 3.91 -8.67
C PHE A 207 -57.51 3.04 -8.80
N LYS A 208 -57.95 2.73 -10.03
CA LYS A 208 -59.09 1.86 -10.31
C LYS A 208 -58.85 0.44 -9.75
N ASP A 209 -57.65 -0.09 -9.91
CA ASP A 209 -57.29 -1.41 -9.37
C ASP A 209 -57.33 -1.41 -7.84
N ARG A 210 -56.75 -0.39 -7.19
CA ARG A 210 -56.86 -0.20 -5.73
C ARG A 210 -58.27 0.12 -5.23
N TRP A 211 -59.12 0.74 -6.05
CA TRP A 211 -60.50 1.11 -5.70
C TRP A 211 -61.42 -0.10 -5.51
N LEU A 212 -61.12 -1.20 -6.21
CA LEU A 212 -61.89 -2.45 -6.11
C LEU A 212 -61.64 -3.20 -4.80
N GLU A 213 -60.51 -2.96 -4.12
CA GLU A 213 -60.16 -3.61 -2.84
C GLU A 213 -60.74 -2.90 -1.59
N ILE A 214 -61.19 -1.65 -1.72
CA ILE A 214 -61.61 -0.83 -0.58
C ILE A 214 -63.09 -1.06 -0.23
N LYS A 215 -63.35 -1.79 0.86
CA LYS A 215 -64.70 -1.96 1.44
C LYS A 215 -65.06 -0.80 2.39
N GLY A 216 -66.20 -0.15 2.15
CA GLY A 216 -66.79 0.86 3.04
C GLY A 216 -66.80 2.30 2.51
N TRP A 217 -67.94 2.97 2.62
CA TRP A 217 -68.22 4.32 2.08
C TRP A 217 -67.30 5.43 2.60
N LYS A 218 -66.95 5.42 3.89
CA LYS A 218 -66.04 6.42 4.49
C LYS A 218 -64.59 6.29 4.00
N ALA A 219 -64.13 5.07 3.68
CA ALA A 219 -62.80 4.83 3.11
C ALA A 219 -62.73 5.28 1.64
N ARG A 220 -63.80 5.02 0.89
CA ARG A 220 -63.98 5.50 -0.50
C ARG A 220 -63.93 7.02 -0.63
N ILE A 221 -64.59 7.76 0.27
CA ILE A 221 -64.56 9.23 0.26
C ILE A 221 -63.15 9.77 0.53
N ARG A 222 -62.39 9.14 1.45
CA ARG A 222 -61.00 9.52 1.73
C ARG A 222 -60.09 9.25 0.53
N ALA A 223 -60.21 8.09 -0.11
CA ALA A 223 -59.46 7.75 -1.32
C ALA A 223 -59.74 8.72 -2.48
N LEU A 224 -61.00 9.13 -2.68
CA LEU A 224 -61.38 10.15 -3.68
C LEU A 224 -60.77 11.52 -3.38
N ARG A 225 -60.69 11.94 -2.11
CA ARG A 225 -59.99 13.19 -1.75
C ARG A 225 -58.50 13.11 -2.04
N HIS A 226 -57.85 11.98 -1.75
CA HIS A 226 -56.43 11.78 -2.07
C HIS A 226 -56.18 11.76 -3.58
N LEU A 227 -57.02 11.11 -4.39
CA LEU A 227 -56.93 11.16 -5.85
C LEU A 227 -57.09 12.61 -6.37
N ARG A 228 -58.07 13.35 -5.83
CA ARG A 228 -58.31 14.74 -6.22
C ARG A 228 -57.14 15.66 -5.83
N ALA A 229 -56.46 15.37 -4.72
CA ALA A 229 -55.22 16.06 -4.33
C ALA A 229 -54.05 15.69 -5.26
N LEU A 230 -53.91 14.41 -5.64
CA LEU A 230 -52.87 13.91 -6.55
C LEU A 230 -53.02 14.44 -7.99
N ILE A 231 -54.26 14.67 -8.42
CA ILE A 231 -54.61 15.27 -9.72
C ILE A 231 -54.37 16.79 -9.71
N ARG A 232 -54.58 17.45 -8.56
CA ARG A 232 -54.36 18.91 -8.42
C ARG A 232 -52.88 19.30 -8.26
N SER A 233 -52.01 18.41 -7.79
CA SER A 233 -50.58 18.68 -7.74
C SER A 233 -49.96 18.57 -9.14
N SER A 234 -49.79 19.70 -9.82
CA SER A 234 -49.17 19.82 -11.15
C SER A 234 -47.65 19.63 -11.17
N LYS A 235 -47.05 19.06 -10.13
CA LYS A 235 -45.61 18.77 -10.12
C LYS A 235 -45.37 17.29 -10.41
N PRO A 236 -44.61 16.94 -11.46
CA PRO A 236 -44.10 15.59 -11.59
C PRO A 236 -43.18 15.33 -10.40
N SER A 237 -43.50 14.33 -9.60
CA SER A 237 -42.66 13.82 -8.50
C SER A 237 -41.47 12.98 -9.01
N SER A 238 -40.99 13.23 -10.23
CA SER A 238 -40.14 12.27 -10.96
C SER A 238 -38.74 12.77 -11.29
N ALA A 239 -38.15 13.64 -10.48
CA ALA A 239 -36.74 14.00 -10.62
C ALA A 239 -36.01 14.19 -9.28
N LYS A 240 -36.69 14.69 -8.24
CA LYS A 240 -36.05 14.94 -6.94
C LYS A 240 -35.78 13.68 -6.11
N THR A 241 -36.63 12.64 -6.23
CA THR A 241 -36.51 11.44 -5.39
C THR A 241 -35.53 10.40 -5.93
N LEU A 242 -35.09 10.51 -7.19
CA LEU A 242 -34.07 9.63 -7.77
C LEU A 242 -32.64 10.13 -7.47
N ASN A 243 -32.43 11.45 -7.35
CA ASN A 243 -31.11 12.02 -7.09
C ASN A 243 -30.62 11.87 -5.64
N GLU A 244 -31.50 11.56 -4.67
CA GLU A 244 -31.08 11.32 -3.28
C GLU A 244 -30.77 9.84 -2.97
N LEU A 245 -31.01 8.93 -3.93
CA LEU A 245 -30.90 7.48 -3.71
C LEU A 245 -29.67 6.82 -4.34
N GLU A 246 -28.91 7.54 -5.18
CA GLU A 246 -27.70 7.01 -5.81
C GLU A 246 -26.54 7.96 -5.59
N LEU A 247 -25.74 7.68 -4.54
CA LEU A 247 -24.30 7.93 -4.41
C LEU A 247 -23.89 7.52 -2.97
N SER A 248 -23.96 6.22 -2.68
CA SER A 248 -23.25 5.63 -1.54
C SER A 248 -22.46 4.43 -2.04
N PRO A 249 -21.11 4.46 -1.98
CA PRO A 249 -20.26 3.41 -2.55
C PRO A 249 -20.47 2.00 -1.97
N ASP A 250 -21.17 1.89 -0.83
CA ASP A 250 -21.14 0.68 0.00
C ASP A 250 -22.47 -0.10 0.04
N GLY A 251 -23.53 0.32 -0.65
CA GLY A 251 -24.82 -0.41 -0.70
C GLY A 251 -25.56 -0.60 0.65
N ARG A 252 -25.01 -0.11 1.77
CA ARG A 252 -25.51 -0.35 3.14
C ARG A 252 -26.66 0.57 3.59
N VAL A 253 -27.03 1.57 2.80
CA VAL A 253 -28.12 2.51 3.13
C VAL A 253 -29.50 1.84 2.99
N TRP A 254 -29.64 0.91 2.03
CA TRP A 254 -30.89 0.20 1.75
C TRP A 254 -31.41 -0.62 2.96
N LEU A 255 -30.50 -1.30 3.68
CA LEU A 255 -30.83 -2.12 4.86
C LEU A 255 -31.29 -1.30 6.07
N LYS A 256 -30.80 -0.06 6.24
CA LYS A 256 -31.17 0.80 7.38
C LYS A 256 -32.57 1.40 7.21
N SER A 257 -32.97 1.71 5.97
CA SER A 257 -34.31 2.25 5.68
C SER A 257 -35.40 1.19 5.86
N TRP A 258 -35.11 -0.06 5.48
CA TRP A 258 -36.05 -1.19 5.65
C TRP A 258 -36.33 -1.52 7.12
N LYS A 259 -35.28 -1.49 7.99
CA LYS A 259 -35.45 -1.71 9.43
C LYS A 259 -36.25 -0.61 10.14
N ARG A 260 -36.22 0.64 9.65
CA ARG A 260 -37.05 1.74 10.18
C ARG A 260 -38.53 1.61 9.81
N LEU A 261 -38.83 1.11 8.61
CA LEU A 261 -40.21 0.89 8.17
C LEU A 261 -40.85 -0.32 8.87
N ALA A 262 -40.06 -1.35 9.20
CA ALA A 262 -40.53 -2.52 9.94
C ALA A 262 -40.76 -2.30 11.45
N SER A 263 -40.16 -1.26 12.05
CA SER A 263 -40.24 -0.99 13.49
C SER A 263 -41.33 0.03 13.89
N GLY A 264 -42.05 0.62 12.93
CA GLY A 264 -43.07 1.64 13.18
C GLY A 264 -44.45 1.13 13.62
N ALA A 265 -44.62 -0.16 13.91
CA ALA A 265 -45.93 -0.75 14.24
C ALA A 265 -46.18 -1.01 15.75
N GLN A 266 -45.24 -0.72 16.64
CA GLN A 266 -45.49 -0.78 18.08
C GLN A 266 -44.78 0.37 18.77
N ILE A 267 -45.57 1.23 19.41
CA ILE A 267 -45.40 1.73 20.80
C ILE A 267 -46.31 2.97 20.92
N ALA A 268 -47.48 2.76 21.52
CA ALA A 268 -48.18 3.77 22.30
C ALA A 268 -48.61 3.09 23.59
N THR A 269 -47.83 3.27 24.66
CA THR A 269 -48.28 3.39 26.06
C THR A 269 -47.07 3.57 27.00
N ASN A 270 -47.05 4.73 27.66
CA ASN A 270 -46.60 5.07 29.02
C ASN A 270 -45.18 4.68 29.47
N ALA A 271 -44.26 5.61 29.81
CA ALA A 271 -44.28 6.62 30.89
C ALA A 271 -44.19 6.04 32.32
N HIS A 272 -43.01 6.16 32.95
CA HIS A 272 -42.70 6.51 34.36
C HIS A 272 -41.28 5.98 34.73
N CYS A 273 -40.32 6.85 35.06
CA CYS A 273 -39.95 7.30 36.42
C CYS A 273 -39.51 6.15 37.35
N HIS A 274 -38.21 5.84 37.36
CA HIS A 274 -37.25 6.07 38.47
C HIS A 274 -35.89 5.45 38.13
#